data_AF-A0A2V6IMS7-F1
#
_entry.id   AF-A0A2V6IMS7-F1
#
_cell.length_a   1.000
_cell.length_b   1.000
_cell.length_c   1.000
_cell.angle_alpha   90.00
_cell.angle_beta   90.00
_cell.angle_gamma   90.00
#
_symmetry.space_group_name_H-M   'P 1'
#
loop_
_entity.id
_entity.type
_entity.pdbx_description
1 polymer ?
#
loop_
_entity_poly.entity_id
_entity_poly.type
_entity_poly.pdbx_seq_one_letter_code
_entity_poly.pdbx_strand_id
1 'polypeptide(L)'
;SRGEFQPNATTKRFGIAGTFLPPGFALTSSIPWHRANFSIFYDGPADTWLAGLDVGAVVHWIGQYEDDNVSLTGSQAGPVKLSQPRIQGPTYTLTGEPNPNVGEQSPRARKVAAWTTLDLILNYTFNLPPPAVAEVPGFAKDGGKNVKMKDGKEKNVVPVSTAEYGCNNWRWWLNNTTITLGMQNVLDEDPPFVAGSFENGYDESIATIKGRFWYVGLKKRF
;
A
#
# COMPACT_ATOMS: atom_id res chain seq x y z
N SER A 1 9.68 -3.25 -14.02
CA SER A 1 11.05 -3.23 -14.57
C SER A 1 11.13 -4.25 -15.70
N ARG A 2 11.88 -3.97 -16.77
CA ARG A 2 12.15 -4.94 -17.85
C ARG A 2 13.57 -5.46 -17.66
N GLY A 3 13.72 -6.57 -16.93
CA GLY A 3 15.01 -7.25 -16.84
C GLY A 3 15.37 -7.86 -18.19
N GLU A 4 16.56 -7.60 -18.69
CA GLU A 4 17.12 -8.23 -19.88
C GLU A 4 18.35 -9.01 -19.47
N PHE A 5 18.44 -10.27 -19.89
CA PHE A 5 19.62 -11.10 -19.66
C PHE A 5 20.35 -11.36 -20.98
N GLN A 6 21.66 -11.28 -20.92
CA GLN A 6 22.56 -11.55 -22.03
C GLN A 6 23.75 -12.36 -21.50
N PRO A 7 23.78 -13.69 -21.70
CA PRO A 7 24.80 -14.55 -21.09
C PRO A 7 26.22 -14.28 -21.63
N ASN A 8 26.36 -13.74 -22.84
CA ASN A 8 27.65 -13.33 -23.40
C ASN A 8 27.47 -12.27 -24.50
N ALA A 9 28.56 -11.62 -24.90
CA ALA A 9 28.53 -10.53 -25.88
C ALA A 9 27.97 -10.90 -27.27
N THR A 10 27.94 -12.19 -27.62
CA THR A 10 27.50 -12.68 -28.93
C THR A 10 26.05 -13.21 -28.96
N THR A 11 25.40 -13.33 -27.79
CA THR A 11 24.02 -13.81 -27.70
C THR A 11 23.02 -12.65 -27.73
N LYS A 12 21.87 -12.89 -28.36
CA LYS A 12 20.77 -11.92 -28.39
C LYS A 12 20.19 -11.77 -26.98
N ARG A 13 19.98 -10.52 -26.56
CA ARG A 13 19.25 -10.21 -25.32
C ARG A 13 17.87 -10.83 -25.35
N PHE A 14 17.46 -11.44 -24.25
CA PHE A 14 16.09 -11.88 -24.05
C PHE A 14 15.53 -11.33 -22.75
N GLY A 15 14.24 -10.97 -22.79
CA GLY A 15 13.53 -10.44 -21.64
C GLY A 15 13.19 -11.55 -20.65
N ILE A 16 13.46 -11.31 -19.36
CA ILE A 16 13.07 -12.17 -18.22
C ILE A 16 11.74 -11.69 -17.58
N ALA A 17 11.03 -10.78 -18.25
CA ALA A 17 9.70 -10.36 -17.82
C ALA A 17 8.72 -11.54 -17.95
N GLY A 18 8.02 -11.84 -16.86
CA GLY A 18 7.04 -12.90 -16.74
C GLY A 18 7.56 -14.24 -16.27
N THR A 19 8.84 -14.34 -15.93
CA THR A 19 9.47 -15.63 -15.58
C THR A 19 9.96 -15.67 -14.16
N PHE A 20 9.83 -16.84 -13.53
CA PHE A 20 10.52 -17.16 -12.29
C PHE A 20 12.02 -17.39 -12.58
N LEU A 21 12.90 -16.75 -11.80
CA LEU A 21 14.34 -16.88 -11.95
C LEU A 21 14.85 -18.14 -11.23
N PRO A 22 15.89 -18.82 -11.76
CA PRO A 22 16.40 -20.05 -11.14
C PRO A 22 16.91 -19.82 -9.71
N PRO A 23 16.90 -20.86 -8.85
CA PRO A 23 17.31 -20.79 -7.44
C PRO A 23 18.78 -20.42 -7.18
N GLY A 24 19.58 -20.18 -8.22
CA GLY A 24 21.00 -19.77 -8.12
C GLY A 24 21.25 -18.27 -8.26
N PHE A 25 20.25 -17.48 -8.67
CA PHE A 25 20.31 -16.02 -8.58
C PHE A 25 19.48 -15.60 -7.37
N ALA A 26 20.04 -14.75 -6.49
CA ALA A 26 19.37 -14.20 -5.31
C ALA A 26 18.25 -13.19 -5.67
N LEU A 27 17.47 -13.50 -6.69
CA LEU A 27 16.33 -12.75 -7.21
C LEU A 27 15.15 -13.72 -7.18
N THR A 28 14.59 -13.97 -6.00
CA THR A 28 13.46 -14.89 -5.71
C THR A 28 12.13 -14.44 -6.33
N SER A 29 12.18 -13.66 -7.42
CA SER A 29 11.08 -12.89 -7.95
C SER A 29 10.71 -13.30 -9.36
N SER A 30 9.44 -13.65 -9.60
CA SER A 30 8.82 -13.52 -10.91
C SER A 30 8.58 -12.04 -11.21
N ILE A 31 8.73 -11.66 -12.47
CA ILE A 31 8.42 -10.31 -12.94
C ILE A 31 7.05 -10.36 -13.62
N PRO A 32 5.90 -10.33 -12.92
CA PRO A 32 4.60 -10.38 -13.59
C PRO A 32 4.52 -9.27 -14.65
N TRP A 33 3.94 -9.61 -15.80
CA TRP A 33 3.85 -8.71 -16.95
C TRP A 33 3.09 -7.43 -16.60
N HIS A 34 2.12 -7.54 -15.68
CA HIS A 34 1.24 -6.46 -15.30
C HIS A 34 1.06 -6.41 -13.79
N ARG A 35 1.32 -5.23 -13.22
CA ARG A 35 0.96 -4.85 -11.87
C ARG A 35 0.33 -3.47 -11.91
N ALA A 36 -0.67 -3.24 -11.08
CA ALA A 36 -1.27 -1.94 -10.91
C ALA A 36 -1.64 -1.71 -9.45
N ASN A 37 -1.49 -0.47 -9.00
CA ASN A 37 -2.00 -0.01 -7.73
C ASN A 37 -3.02 1.10 -8.02
N PHE A 38 -4.20 0.99 -7.47
CA PHE A 38 -5.24 2.01 -7.56
C PHE A 38 -5.49 2.55 -6.18
N SER A 39 -5.49 3.87 -6.01
CA SER A 39 -5.80 4.48 -4.73
C SER A 39 -6.80 5.61 -4.89
N ILE A 40 -7.73 5.68 -3.94
CA ILE A 40 -8.67 6.79 -3.81
C ILE A 40 -8.63 7.27 -2.37
N PHE A 41 -8.60 8.58 -2.21
CA PHE A 41 -8.61 9.24 -0.91
C PHE A 41 -9.75 10.25 -0.88
N TYR A 42 -10.40 10.33 0.28
CA TYR A 42 -11.45 11.29 0.57
C TYR A 42 -11.03 12.12 1.78
N ASP A 43 -10.88 13.42 1.55
CA ASP A 43 -10.72 14.42 2.61
C ASP A 43 -12.08 15.01 2.95
N GLY A 44 -12.43 15.02 4.23
CA GLY A 44 -13.68 15.61 4.68
C GLY A 44 -13.72 17.13 4.47
N PRO A 45 -14.93 17.71 4.27
CA PRO A 45 -15.08 19.11 3.92
C PRO A 45 -14.56 20.04 5.01
N ALA A 46 -13.85 21.10 4.59
CA ALA A 46 -13.38 22.17 5.45
C ALA A 46 -14.53 22.81 6.24
N ASP A 47 -14.21 23.36 7.42
CA ASP A 47 -15.15 24.05 8.31
C ASP A 47 -16.32 23.18 8.81
N THR A 48 -16.20 21.86 8.71
CA THR A 48 -17.14 20.90 9.30
C THR A 48 -16.45 20.00 10.33
N TRP A 49 -17.24 19.25 11.10
CA TRP A 49 -16.70 18.21 12.00
C TRP A 49 -15.98 17.07 11.25
N LEU A 50 -16.22 16.95 9.94
CA LEU A 50 -15.55 16.02 9.04
C LEU A 50 -14.20 16.54 8.52
N ALA A 51 -13.83 17.80 8.76
CA ALA A 51 -12.56 18.37 8.26
C ALA A 51 -11.31 17.60 8.74
N GLY A 52 -11.44 16.80 9.81
CA GLY A 52 -10.38 15.93 10.31
C GLY A 52 -10.38 14.52 9.71
N LEU A 53 -11.41 14.13 8.97
CA LEU A 53 -11.59 12.80 8.40
C LEU A 53 -10.82 12.67 7.09
N ASP A 54 -9.98 11.66 7.00
CA ASP A 54 -9.29 11.23 5.78
C ASP A 54 -9.48 9.71 5.63
N VAL A 55 -10.05 9.29 4.51
CA VAL A 55 -10.32 7.88 4.20
C VAL A 55 -9.60 7.51 2.92
N GLY A 56 -8.82 6.43 2.96
CA GLY A 56 -8.14 5.87 1.81
C GLY A 56 -8.54 4.42 1.54
N ALA A 57 -8.65 4.09 0.25
CA ALA A 57 -8.72 2.72 -0.22
C ALA A 57 -7.64 2.49 -1.27
N VAL A 58 -6.89 1.40 -1.14
CA VAL A 58 -5.82 1.01 -2.06
C VAL A 58 -6.07 -0.41 -2.55
N VAL A 59 -6.16 -0.58 -3.86
CA VAL A 59 -6.25 -1.90 -4.51
C VAL A 59 -4.89 -2.22 -5.11
N HIS A 60 -4.33 -3.36 -4.69
CA HIS A 60 -3.16 -3.94 -5.33
C HIS A 60 -3.61 -5.03 -6.28
N TRP A 61 -3.19 -4.97 -7.54
CA TRP A 61 -3.51 -5.97 -8.53
C TRP A 61 -2.25 -6.51 -9.21
N ILE A 62 -2.19 -7.83 -9.31
CA ILE A 62 -1.15 -8.57 -10.01
C ILE A 62 -1.84 -9.44 -11.05
N GLY A 63 -1.46 -9.23 -12.31
CA GLY A 63 -1.97 -10.01 -13.41
C GLY A 63 -1.46 -11.45 -13.41
N GLN A 64 -2.17 -12.31 -14.13
CA GLN A 64 -1.77 -13.69 -14.34
C GLN A 64 -0.37 -13.76 -14.98
N TYR A 65 0.45 -14.71 -14.54
CA TYR A 65 1.78 -14.97 -15.09
C TYR A 65 2.08 -16.47 -15.07
N GLU A 66 3.24 -16.87 -15.59
CA GLU A 66 3.64 -18.27 -15.72
C GLU A 66 4.55 -18.69 -14.55
N ASP A 67 4.33 -19.89 -14.00
CA ASP A 67 5.15 -20.53 -12.96
C ASP A 67 6.56 -20.92 -13.49
N ASP A 68 7.46 -21.48 -12.66
CA ASP A 68 8.79 -21.92 -13.09
C ASP A 68 8.70 -23.02 -14.15
N ASN A 69 8.69 -22.57 -15.40
CA ASN A 69 8.54 -23.46 -16.52
C ASN A 69 9.88 -24.07 -16.96
N VAL A 70 11.06 -23.72 -16.42
CA VAL A 70 12.32 -24.42 -16.77
C VAL A 70 12.46 -25.70 -15.95
N SER A 71 12.39 -25.56 -14.63
CA SER A 71 12.66 -26.68 -13.72
C SER A 71 11.52 -27.69 -13.73
N LEU A 72 10.27 -27.22 -13.91
CA LEU A 72 9.08 -28.08 -13.90
C LEU A 72 8.90 -28.86 -15.22
N THR A 73 9.22 -28.27 -16.39
CA THR A 73 8.97 -28.94 -17.68
C THR A 73 10.14 -29.78 -18.20
N GLY A 74 11.33 -29.67 -17.60
CA GLY A 74 12.55 -30.34 -18.08
C GLY A 74 13.16 -29.70 -19.33
N SER A 75 14.46 -29.95 -19.56
CA SER A 75 15.27 -29.38 -20.65
C SER A 75 14.59 -29.48 -22.02
N GLN A 76 14.49 -28.34 -22.71
CA GLN A 76 13.92 -28.24 -24.06
C GLN A 76 15.01 -28.32 -25.13
N ALA A 77 14.67 -28.84 -26.32
CA ALA A 77 15.59 -29.08 -27.43
C ALA A 77 16.05 -27.83 -28.22
N GLY A 78 15.83 -26.61 -27.71
CA GLY A 78 16.20 -25.39 -28.42
C GLY A 78 16.19 -24.13 -27.55
N PRO A 79 16.70 -22.99 -28.06
CA PRO A 79 16.71 -21.72 -27.34
C PRO A 79 15.28 -21.25 -27.05
N VAL A 80 14.89 -21.37 -25.79
CA VAL A 80 13.53 -21.12 -25.30
C VAL A 80 13.30 -19.62 -25.22
N LYS A 81 12.29 -19.11 -25.94
CA LYS A 81 11.78 -17.76 -25.67
C LYS A 81 10.98 -17.81 -24.37
N LEU A 82 11.45 -17.08 -23.37
CA LEU A 82 10.85 -16.98 -22.04
C LEU A 82 9.40 -16.50 -22.01
N SER A 83 8.91 -15.92 -23.11
CA SER A 83 7.59 -15.31 -23.25
C SER A 83 6.53 -16.19 -23.93
N GLN A 84 6.79 -17.48 -24.17
CA GLN A 84 5.84 -18.39 -24.84
C GLN A 84 5.32 -19.43 -23.84
N PRO A 85 4.04 -19.85 -23.94
CA PRO A 85 3.53 -21.02 -23.21
C PRO A 85 4.47 -22.20 -23.50
N ARG A 86 5.07 -22.80 -22.47
CA ARG A 86 6.10 -23.78 -22.73
C ARG A 86 5.51 -25.04 -23.31
N ILE A 87 6.11 -25.45 -24.41
CA ILE A 87 5.76 -26.66 -25.14
C ILE A 87 6.44 -27.89 -24.52
N GLN A 88 5.84 -29.08 -24.63
CA GLN A 88 6.38 -30.34 -24.11
C GLN A 88 7.77 -30.60 -24.70
N GLY A 89 8.57 -31.36 -23.92
CA GLY A 89 10.03 -31.42 -23.93
C GLY A 89 10.74 -31.83 -25.23
N PRO A 90 11.95 -32.41 -25.15
CA PRO A 90 12.83 -32.54 -26.30
C PRO A 90 12.20 -33.39 -27.42
N THR A 91 12.71 -33.24 -28.64
CA THR A 91 12.22 -33.94 -29.85
C THR A 91 12.16 -35.45 -29.69
N TYR A 92 12.92 -35.99 -28.72
CA TYR A 92 12.96 -37.39 -28.36
C TYR A 92 12.68 -37.57 -26.86
N THR A 93 11.98 -38.64 -26.48
CA THR A 93 11.74 -39.03 -25.09
C THR A 93 13.04 -39.51 -24.44
N LEU A 94 13.03 -39.73 -23.11
CA LEU A 94 14.16 -40.31 -22.38
C LEU A 94 14.54 -41.73 -22.87
N THR A 95 13.66 -42.39 -23.62
CA THR A 95 13.91 -43.70 -24.24
C THR A 95 14.41 -43.59 -25.68
N GLY A 96 14.62 -42.38 -26.21
CA GLY A 96 15.12 -42.13 -27.57
C GLY A 96 14.05 -42.16 -28.67
N GLU A 97 12.78 -42.35 -28.31
CA GLU A 97 11.67 -42.35 -29.26
C GLU A 97 11.24 -40.92 -29.62
N PRO A 98 10.75 -40.64 -30.84
CA PRO A 98 10.18 -39.34 -31.17
C PRO A 98 9.09 -38.97 -30.17
N ASN A 99 9.21 -37.81 -29.53
CA ASN A 99 8.21 -37.34 -28.59
C ASN A 99 6.99 -36.84 -29.38
N PRO A 100 5.81 -37.49 -29.26
CA PRO A 100 4.65 -37.13 -30.06
C PRO A 100 4.07 -35.76 -29.71
N ASN A 101 4.43 -35.22 -28.55
CA ASN A 101 3.83 -34.00 -28.02
C ASN A 101 4.73 -32.76 -28.20
N VAL A 102 5.80 -32.87 -28.99
CA VAL A 102 6.75 -31.77 -29.22
C VAL A 102 6.01 -30.59 -29.84
N GLY A 103 6.11 -29.41 -29.21
CA GLY A 103 5.38 -28.23 -29.68
C GLY A 103 3.98 -28.05 -29.08
N GLU A 104 3.45 -29.02 -28.33
CA GLU A 104 2.18 -28.90 -27.60
C GLU A 104 2.38 -28.24 -26.24
N GLN A 105 1.39 -27.53 -25.70
CA GLN A 105 1.49 -26.95 -24.36
C GLN A 105 1.86 -28.01 -23.31
N SER A 106 2.87 -27.72 -22.49
CA SER A 106 3.30 -28.60 -21.41
C SER A 106 2.23 -28.68 -20.34
N PRO A 107 1.80 -29.88 -19.92
CA PRO A 107 0.87 -30.03 -18.80
C PRO A 107 1.49 -29.58 -17.48
N ARG A 108 2.81 -29.38 -17.45
CA ARG A 108 3.56 -28.86 -16.30
C ARG A 108 3.76 -27.35 -16.34
N ALA A 109 3.53 -26.71 -17.49
CA ALA A 109 3.52 -25.25 -17.59
C ALA A 109 2.21 -24.73 -17.02
N ARG A 110 2.28 -24.04 -15.89
CA ARG A 110 1.10 -23.56 -15.16
C ARG A 110 1.08 -22.06 -15.11
N LYS A 111 -0.13 -21.53 -15.15
CA LYS A 111 -0.37 -20.12 -14.87
C LYS A 111 -0.63 -19.93 -13.39
N VAL A 112 0.12 -19.01 -12.78
CA VAL A 112 -0.17 -18.49 -11.45
C VAL A 112 -1.37 -17.55 -11.57
N ALA A 113 -2.36 -17.72 -10.69
CA ALA A 113 -3.58 -16.93 -10.71
C ALA A 113 -3.30 -15.43 -10.52
N ALA A 114 -4.17 -14.58 -11.07
CA ALA A 114 -4.15 -13.17 -10.74
C ALA A 114 -4.49 -12.98 -9.26
N TRP A 115 -3.88 -11.98 -8.62
CA TRP A 115 -4.04 -11.73 -7.19
C TRP A 115 -4.42 -10.28 -6.96
N THR A 116 -5.44 -10.06 -6.13
CA THR A 116 -5.98 -8.74 -5.84
C THR A 116 -6.20 -8.58 -4.35
N THR A 117 -5.60 -7.56 -3.75
CA THR A 117 -5.85 -7.21 -2.35
C THR A 117 -6.42 -5.79 -2.25
N LEU A 118 -7.19 -5.57 -1.19
CA LEU A 118 -7.75 -4.27 -0.83
C LEU A 118 -7.22 -3.88 0.54
N ASP A 119 -6.64 -2.70 0.63
CA ASP A 119 -6.22 -2.07 1.87
C ASP A 119 -7.12 -0.86 2.14
N LEU A 120 -7.52 -0.68 3.38
CA LEU A 120 -8.30 0.46 3.84
C LEU A 120 -7.54 1.19 4.94
N ILE A 121 -7.57 2.52 4.88
CA ILE A 121 -7.04 3.40 5.91
C ILE A 121 -8.06 4.47 6.26
N LEU A 122 -8.21 4.72 7.55
CA LEU A 122 -9.08 5.73 8.12
C LEU A 122 -8.26 6.55 9.10
N ASN A 123 -8.16 7.84 8.85
CA ASN A 123 -7.53 8.82 9.72
C ASN A 123 -8.60 9.78 10.23
N TYR A 124 -8.55 10.09 11.53
CA TYR A 124 -9.34 11.17 12.09
C TYR A 124 -8.48 12.08 12.96
N THR A 125 -8.37 13.34 12.56
CA THR A 125 -7.68 14.39 13.30
C THR A 125 -8.67 15.25 14.06
N PHE A 126 -8.53 15.31 15.38
CA PHE A 126 -9.36 16.17 16.22
C PHE A 126 -8.93 17.63 16.05
N ASN A 127 -9.75 18.41 15.33
CA ASN A 127 -9.61 19.86 15.21
C ASN A 127 -10.67 20.52 16.09
N LEU A 128 -10.34 20.78 17.35
CA LEU A 128 -11.29 21.37 18.29
C LEU A 128 -11.22 22.90 18.21
N PRO A 129 -12.35 23.62 17.98
CA PRO A 129 -12.35 25.07 17.85
C PRO A 129 -11.84 25.73 19.14
N PRO A 130 -11.11 26.87 19.10
CA PRO A 130 -10.62 27.52 20.31
C PRO A 130 -11.76 27.72 21.34
N PRO A 131 -11.50 27.54 22.65
CA PRO A 131 -12.49 27.82 23.67
C PRO A 131 -13.04 29.23 23.49
N ALA A 132 -14.37 29.36 23.55
CA ALA A 132 -15.00 30.68 23.54
C ALA A 132 -14.40 31.53 24.66
N VAL A 133 -14.04 32.78 24.36
CA VAL A 133 -13.56 33.73 25.36
C VAL A 133 -14.66 33.87 26.40
N ALA A 134 -14.45 33.30 27.59
CA ALA A 134 -15.38 33.46 28.69
C ALA A 134 -15.31 34.91 29.15
N GLU A 135 -16.41 35.66 29.02
CA GLU A 135 -16.56 36.94 29.72
C GLU A 135 -16.54 36.64 31.22
N VAL A 136 -15.49 37.08 31.92
CA VAL A 136 -15.33 36.87 33.36
C VAL A 136 -16.49 37.54 34.09
N PRO A 137 -17.44 36.81 34.70
CA PRO A 137 -18.53 37.41 35.47
C PRO A 137 -17.93 37.87 36.80
N GLY A 138 -17.59 39.16 36.90
CA GLY A 138 -17.06 39.74 38.15
C GLY A 138 -16.19 40.98 38.01
N PHE A 139 -15.70 41.35 36.82
CA PHE A 139 -14.87 42.55 36.64
C PHE A 139 -15.65 43.85 36.40
N ALA A 140 -16.85 43.94 36.97
CA ALA A 140 -17.66 45.16 36.97
C ALA A 140 -18.48 45.28 38.26
N LYS A 141 -17.82 45.19 39.42
CA LYS A 141 -18.37 45.73 40.67
C LYS A 141 -17.28 46.46 41.44
N ASP A 142 -17.54 47.75 41.64
CA ASP A 142 -16.84 48.73 42.47
C ASP A 142 -15.52 49.31 41.95
N GLY A 143 -15.61 50.57 41.49
CA GLY A 143 -14.43 51.41 41.34
C GLY A 143 -14.54 52.57 40.36
N GLY A 144 -15.68 53.26 40.28
CA GLY A 144 -15.78 54.50 39.53
C GLY A 144 -14.75 55.54 39.98
N LYS A 145 -13.67 55.71 39.22
CA LYS A 145 -12.89 56.95 39.17
C LYS A 145 -12.61 57.28 37.70
N ASN A 146 -13.38 58.23 37.22
CA ASN A 146 -13.25 58.86 35.90
C ASN A 146 -11.83 59.39 35.69
N VAL A 147 -11.06 58.79 34.78
CA VAL A 147 -9.94 59.46 34.12
C VAL A 147 -10.47 59.99 32.79
N LYS A 148 -10.76 61.29 32.73
CA LYS A 148 -11.11 61.98 31.48
C LYS A 148 -9.89 62.01 30.57
N MET A 149 -9.97 61.34 29.42
CA MET A 149 -9.14 61.71 28.27
C MET A 149 -9.84 62.79 27.45
N LYS A 150 -9.09 63.79 27.00
CA LYS A 150 -9.53 64.78 26.01
C LYS A 150 -9.48 64.13 24.63
N ASP A 151 -10.56 63.46 24.26
CA ASP A 151 -11.10 63.27 22.91
C ASP A 151 -11.97 62.02 22.94
N GLY A 152 -13.28 62.23 22.83
CA GLY A 152 -14.35 61.26 23.12
C GLY A 152 -14.42 60.05 22.18
N LYS A 153 -13.41 59.18 22.21
CA LYS A 153 -13.50 57.80 21.73
C LYS A 153 -13.15 56.87 22.88
N GLU A 154 -14.18 56.34 23.52
CA GLU A 154 -14.04 55.17 24.39
C GLU A 154 -13.54 54.00 23.54
N LYS A 155 -12.27 53.62 23.71
CA LYS A 155 -11.80 52.29 23.33
C LYS A 155 -11.93 51.41 24.56
N ASN A 156 -12.92 50.53 24.53
CA ASN A 156 -13.00 49.42 25.45
C ASN A 156 -11.82 48.48 25.14
N VAL A 157 -10.73 48.59 25.90
CA VAL A 157 -9.66 47.59 25.88
C VAL A 157 -10.14 46.44 26.73
N VAL A 158 -10.99 45.60 26.13
CA VAL A 158 -11.26 44.27 26.67
C VAL A 158 -9.92 43.54 26.59
N PRO A 159 -9.30 43.11 27.70
CA PRO A 159 -8.19 42.20 27.61
C PRO A 159 -8.75 40.93 26.96
N VAL A 160 -8.35 40.66 25.73
CA VAL A 160 -8.61 39.38 25.08
C VAL A 160 -7.78 38.36 25.85
N SER A 161 -8.35 37.81 26.91
CA SER A 161 -7.86 36.56 27.47
C SER A 161 -8.15 35.51 26.41
N THR A 162 -7.17 35.20 25.58
CA THR A 162 -7.17 33.99 24.76
C THR A 162 -7.33 32.84 25.73
N ALA A 163 -8.56 32.33 25.85
CA ALA A 163 -8.85 31.13 26.60
C ALA A 163 -8.18 29.98 25.84
N GLU A 164 -6.90 29.77 26.08
CA GLU A 164 -6.20 28.58 25.61
C GLU A 164 -6.84 27.37 26.29
N TYR A 165 -6.89 26.25 25.56
CA TYR A 165 -7.26 24.97 26.16
C TYR A 165 -6.36 24.72 27.37
N GLY A 166 -6.88 24.82 28.59
CA GLY A 166 -6.09 24.56 29.80
C GLY A 166 -5.50 23.15 29.76
N CYS A 167 -4.25 22.99 30.21
CA CYS A 167 -3.46 21.75 30.12
C CYS A 167 -4.04 20.53 30.87
N ASN A 168 -5.25 20.62 31.43
CA ASN A 168 -5.83 19.64 32.35
C ASN A 168 -7.22 19.15 31.90
N ASN A 169 -7.60 19.33 30.64
CA ASN A 169 -8.89 18.89 30.10
C ASN A 169 -8.69 17.93 28.90
N TRP A 170 -9.55 16.92 28.77
CA TRP A 170 -9.56 15.96 27.66
C TRP A 170 -9.58 16.63 26.29
N ARG A 171 -10.17 17.83 26.17
CA ARG A 171 -10.16 18.63 24.94
C ARG A 171 -8.75 19.10 24.55
N TRP A 172 -7.94 19.53 25.52
CA TRP A 172 -6.54 19.86 25.28
C TRP A 172 -5.75 18.62 24.83
N TRP A 173 -6.01 17.49 25.48
CA TRP A 173 -5.34 16.24 25.14
C TRP A 173 -5.72 15.74 23.75
N LEU A 174 -7.00 15.85 23.33
CA LEU A 174 -7.44 15.43 22.01
C LEU A 174 -7.05 16.40 20.89
N ASN A 175 -6.99 17.72 21.14
CA ASN A 175 -6.73 18.69 20.07
C ASN A 175 -5.44 18.36 19.29
N ASN A 176 -5.45 18.40 17.96
CA ASN A 176 -4.32 18.00 17.10
C ASN A 176 -3.82 16.56 17.30
N THR A 177 -4.67 15.68 17.85
CA THR A 177 -4.44 14.24 17.87
C THR A 177 -5.05 13.63 16.61
N THR A 178 -4.31 12.76 15.95
CA THR A 178 -4.78 11.93 14.84
C THR A 178 -4.83 10.49 15.30
N ILE A 179 -5.99 9.85 15.16
CA ILE A 179 -6.16 8.41 15.28
C ILE A 179 -6.18 7.82 13.88
N THR A 180 -5.41 6.76 13.67
CA THR A 180 -5.38 5.99 12.43
C THR A 180 -5.89 4.58 12.69
N LEU A 181 -6.83 4.12 11.88
CA LEU A 181 -7.25 2.72 11.79
C LEU A 181 -6.92 2.25 10.38
N GLY A 182 -6.09 1.22 10.27
CA GLY A 182 -5.78 0.63 8.97
C GLY A 182 -6.00 -0.87 8.96
N MET A 183 -6.39 -1.38 7.80
CA MET A 183 -6.55 -2.80 7.53
C MET A 183 -5.93 -3.11 6.17
N GLN A 184 -4.98 -4.03 6.16
CA GLN A 184 -4.38 -4.58 4.95
C GLN A 184 -5.07 -5.90 4.61
N ASN A 185 -5.18 -6.18 3.31
CA ASN A 185 -5.83 -7.38 2.79
C ASN A 185 -7.21 -7.62 3.42
N VAL A 186 -8.12 -6.65 3.26
CA VAL A 186 -9.50 -6.67 3.77
C VAL A 186 -10.28 -7.88 3.25
N LEU A 187 -9.91 -8.40 2.08
CA LEU A 187 -10.51 -9.59 1.48
C LEU A 187 -9.97 -10.89 2.10
N ASP A 188 -8.89 -10.83 2.87
CA ASP A 188 -8.18 -12.00 3.43
C ASP A 188 -7.79 -13.00 2.34
N GLU A 189 -7.28 -12.47 1.23
CA GLU A 189 -6.89 -13.27 0.08
C GLU A 189 -5.50 -13.85 0.28
N ASP A 190 -5.39 -15.17 0.19
CA ASP A 190 -4.10 -15.86 0.23
C ASP A 190 -3.28 -15.59 -1.04
N PRO A 191 -1.94 -15.57 -0.94
CA PRO A 191 -1.10 -15.43 -2.13
C PRO A 191 -1.29 -16.64 -3.06
N PRO A 192 -1.26 -16.44 -4.39
CA PRO A 192 -1.46 -17.53 -5.33
C PRO A 192 -0.29 -18.52 -5.25
N PHE A 193 -0.61 -19.80 -5.42
CA PHE A 193 0.39 -20.86 -5.39
C PHE A 193 1.38 -20.77 -6.57
N VAL A 194 2.67 -20.92 -6.27
CA VAL A 194 3.80 -20.92 -7.21
C VAL A 194 4.71 -22.09 -6.85
N ALA A 195 4.79 -23.14 -7.67
CA ALA A 195 5.64 -24.28 -7.28
C ALA A 195 7.11 -24.07 -7.56
N GLY A 196 7.48 -23.11 -8.41
CA GLY A 196 8.87 -22.67 -8.53
C GLY A 196 9.42 -22.09 -7.22
N SER A 197 8.54 -21.65 -6.31
CA SER A 197 8.91 -21.17 -4.98
C SER A 197 8.99 -22.34 -3.99
N PHE A 198 10.15 -23.01 -3.97
CA PHE A 198 10.36 -24.23 -3.17
C PHE A 198 10.33 -24.01 -1.66
N GLU A 199 10.64 -22.80 -1.18
CA GLU A 199 10.66 -22.51 0.25
C GLU A 199 9.24 -22.36 0.80
N ASN A 200 8.44 -21.50 0.14
CA ASN A 200 7.22 -20.95 0.75
C ASN A 200 5.96 -21.17 -0.12
N GLY A 201 6.08 -21.69 -1.34
CA GLY A 201 4.94 -22.02 -2.20
C GLY A 201 4.21 -20.82 -2.82
N TYR A 202 4.73 -19.60 -2.65
CA TYR A 202 4.28 -18.37 -3.30
C TYR A 202 5.47 -17.46 -3.61
N ASP A 203 5.27 -16.44 -4.45
CA ASP A 203 6.33 -15.49 -4.81
C ASP A 203 6.37 -14.28 -3.86
N GLU A 204 7.38 -14.25 -2.99
CA GLU A 204 7.52 -13.24 -1.93
C GLU A 204 7.86 -11.83 -2.43
N SER A 205 8.30 -11.71 -3.67
CA SER A 205 8.65 -10.41 -4.25
C SER A 205 7.42 -9.63 -4.74
N ILE A 206 6.28 -10.29 -4.79
CA ILE A 206 5.05 -9.79 -5.40
C ILE A 206 3.87 -9.98 -4.46
N ALA A 207 3.88 -11.04 -3.66
CA ALA A 207 2.82 -11.39 -2.74
C ALA A 207 3.34 -11.56 -1.32
N THR A 208 2.42 -11.55 -0.36
CA THR A 208 2.72 -11.74 1.05
C THR A 208 1.74 -12.73 1.65
N ILE A 209 2.22 -13.53 2.58
CA ILE A 209 1.39 -14.44 3.39
C ILE A 209 0.71 -13.72 4.57
N LYS A 210 0.98 -12.42 4.76
CA LYS A 210 0.26 -11.60 5.72
C LYS A 210 -1.18 -11.51 5.21
N GLY A 211 -2.06 -12.34 5.76
CA GLY A 211 -3.52 -12.27 5.56
C GLY A 211 -4.08 -10.95 6.07
N ARG A 212 -5.32 -10.94 6.56
CA ARG A 212 -5.95 -9.72 7.07
C ARG A 212 -5.20 -9.16 8.29
N PHE A 213 -4.56 -8.00 8.12
CA PHE A 213 -3.77 -7.34 9.16
C PHE A 213 -4.36 -5.99 9.53
N TRP A 214 -4.65 -5.78 10.82
CA TRP A 214 -5.21 -4.53 11.34
C TRP A 214 -4.21 -3.81 12.22
N TYR A 215 -4.21 -2.49 12.17
CA TYR A 215 -3.37 -1.67 13.03
C TYR A 215 -4.08 -0.39 13.48
N VAL A 216 -3.66 0.10 14.64
CA VAL A 216 -4.10 1.37 15.21
C VAL A 216 -2.88 2.24 15.43
N GLY A 217 -2.94 3.47 14.92
CA GLY A 217 -1.92 4.50 15.11
C GLY A 217 -2.46 5.67 15.92
N LEU A 218 -1.61 6.26 16.74
CA LEU A 218 -1.89 7.51 17.45
C LEU A 218 -0.75 8.50 17.15
N LYS A 219 -1.10 9.71 16.71
CA LYS A 219 -0.16 10.79 16.45
C LYS A 219 -0.64 12.06 17.14
N LYS A 220 0.22 12.72 17.91
CA LYS A 220 -0.06 14.02 18.55
C LYS A 220 0.88 15.07 17.98
N ARG A 221 0.36 16.24 17.61
CA ARG A 221 1.17 17.43 17.36
C ARG A 221 1.13 18.32 18.60
N PHE A 222 2.29 18.84 19.01
CA PHE A 222 2.47 19.76 20.14
C PHE A 222 2.61 21.18 19.63
#